data_AF-E3QH10-F1
#
_entry.id   AF-E3QH10-F1
#
_cell.length_a   1.000
_cell.length_b   1.000
_cell.length_c   1.000
_cell.angle_alpha   90.00
_cell.angle_beta   90.00
_cell.angle_gamma   90.00
#
_symmetry.space_group_name_H-M   'P 1'
#
loop_
_entity.id
_entity.type
_entity.pdbx_description
1 polymer ?
#
loop_
_entity_poly.entity_id
_entity_poly.type
_entity_poly.pdbx_seq_one_letter_code
_entity_poly.pdbx_strand_id
1 'polypeptide(L)'
;MTSLGLLYGRVVLARPLRPAVLAAGNLAAGIVFAGLFVLTRVLRVGNLSEGCLRTPDQAAVSPGGNPYLASAASFFYVVKYPPDVAFFAYTLAATFFLLAVLGAVPPRFATRRLGVLLAFGTSALFFYVAHLVVVFALARLVTVPLFGHDTRRPAPMEGGSTRGVDSVLVYWANWAVLMAVMYPLCRRYSAFKKTRSADSVWRFF
;
A
#
# COMPACT_ATOMS: atom_id res chain seq x y z
N MET A 1 12.26 -7.68 -1.88
CA MET A 1 12.19 -6.21 -1.70
C MET A 1 13.27 -5.67 -0.77
N THR A 2 13.56 -6.31 0.38
CA THR A 2 14.57 -5.84 1.35
C THR A 2 15.97 -5.64 0.74
N SER A 3 16.44 -6.54 -0.12
CA SER A 3 17.78 -6.45 -0.73
C SER A 3 17.95 -5.23 -1.65
N LEU A 4 16.92 -4.88 -2.44
CA LEU A 4 16.96 -3.69 -3.29
C LEU A 4 16.88 -2.39 -2.48
N GLY A 5 16.10 -2.37 -1.39
CA GLY A 5 16.08 -1.24 -0.48
C GLY A 5 17.45 -0.98 0.15
N LEU A 6 18.15 -2.04 0.58
CA LEU A 6 19.51 -1.96 1.09
C LEU A 6 20.51 -1.47 0.01
N LEU A 7 20.38 -1.98 -1.21
CA LEU A 7 21.21 -1.53 -2.34
C LEU A 7 20.99 -0.05 -2.64
N TYR A 8 19.72 0.38 -2.74
CA TYR A 8 19.36 1.79 -2.96
C TYR A 8 19.94 2.68 -1.85
N GLY A 9 19.76 2.29 -0.59
CA GLY A 9 20.33 3.00 0.55
C GLY A 9 21.85 3.12 0.46
N ARG A 10 22.55 2.05 0.09
CA ARG A 10 24.01 2.09 -0.13
C ARG A 10 24.40 3.02 -1.26
N VAL A 11 23.70 3.02 -2.40
CA VAL A 11 24.00 3.90 -3.54
C VAL A 11 23.81 5.37 -3.16
N VAL A 12 22.73 5.69 -2.46
CA VAL A 12 22.42 7.07 -2.02
C VAL A 12 23.41 7.56 -0.96
N LEU A 13 23.84 6.69 -0.05
CA LEU A 13 24.80 7.05 1.01
C LEU A 13 26.25 7.05 0.54
N ALA A 14 26.60 6.28 -0.48
CA ALA A 14 27.98 6.16 -0.97
C ALA A 14 28.50 7.45 -1.60
N ARG A 15 27.63 8.28 -2.21
CA ARG A 15 28.02 9.56 -2.81
C ARG A 15 26.93 10.62 -2.61
N PRO A 16 27.28 11.85 -2.21
CA PRO A 16 26.31 12.94 -2.13
C PRO A 16 25.93 13.39 -3.55
N LEU A 17 24.87 12.79 -4.10
CA LEU A 17 24.31 13.18 -5.38
C LEU A 17 23.52 14.48 -5.23
N ARG A 18 23.56 15.34 -6.27
CA ARG A 18 22.68 16.51 -6.33
C ARG A 18 21.21 16.04 -6.31
N PRO A 19 20.29 16.75 -5.64
CA PRO A 19 18.88 16.34 -5.58
C PRO A 19 18.24 16.09 -6.95
N ALA A 20 18.57 16.91 -7.95
CA ALA A 20 18.09 16.74 -9.32
C ALA A 20 18.60 15.44 -9.97
N VAL A 21 19.87 15.06 -9.72
CA VAL A 21 20.46 13.82 -10.24
C VAL A 21 19.81 12.61 -9.58
N LEU A 22 19.56 12.68 -8.26
CA LEU A 22 18.86 11.61 -7.54
C LEU A 22 17.41 11.47 -8.04
N ALA A 23 16.70 12.58 -8.23
CA ALA A 23 15.34 12.56 -8.77
C ALA A 23 15.29 11.99 -10.20
N ALA A 24 16.23 12.38 -11.07
CA ALA A 24 16.34 11.85 -12.41
C ALA A 24 16.66 10.34 -12.41
N GLY A 25 17.56 9.89 -11.54
CA GLY A 25 17.87 8.47 -11.37
C GLY A 25 16.67 7.65 -10.91
N ASN A 26 15.90 8.17 -9.94
CA ASN A 26 14.65 7.56 -9.51
C ASN A 26 13.60 7.54 -10.63
N LEU A 27 13.45 8.63 -11.38
CA LEU A 27 12.54 8.68 -12.52
C LEU A 27 12.91 7.63 -13.58
N ALA A 28 14.19 7.53 -13.93
CA ALA A 28 14.68 6.54 -14.88
C ALA A 28 14.44 5.11 -14.40
N ALA A 29 14.74 4.80 -13.14
CA ALA A 29 14.43 3.49 -12.54
C ALA A 29 12.93 3.20 -12.57
N GLY A 30 12.10 4.19 -12.26
CA GLY A 30 10.63 4.08 -12.34
C GLY A 30 10.15 3.75 -13.75
N ILE A 31 10.70 4.41 -14.78
CA ILE A 31 10.38 4.13 -16.19
C ILE A 31 10.79 2.70 -16.57
N VAL A 32 11.96 2.24 -16.16
CA VAL A 32 12.44 0.87 -16.44
C VAL A 32 11.48 -0.17 -15.83
N PHE A 33 11.11 -0.01 -14.56
CA PHE A 33 10.19 -0.93 -13.91
C PHE A 33 8.75 -0.82 -14.46
N ALA A 34 8.31 0.37 -14.85
CA ALA A 34 7.02 0.55 -15.53
C ALA A 34 7.01 -0.16 -16.88
N GLY A 35 8.10 -0.04 -17.66
CA GLY A 35 8.28 -0.78 -18.91
C GLY A 35 8.25 -2.29 -18.69
N LEU A 36 8.95 -2.79 -17.68
CA LEU A 36 8.90 -4.21 -17.29
C LEU A 36 7.48 -4.65 -16.94
N PHE A 37 6.73 -3.84 -16.18
CA PHE A 37 5.33 -4.11 -15.86
C PHE A 37 4.43 -4.14 -17.11
N VAL A 38 4.60 -3.20 -18.04
CA VAL A 38 3.86 -3.20 -19.31
C VAL A 38 4.19 -4.46 -20.12
N LEU A 39 5.46 -4.85 -20.17
CA LEU A 39 5.89 -6.06 -20.89
C LEU A 39 5.28 -7.33 -20.30
N THR A 40 5.18 -7.46 -18.98
CA THR A 40 4.51 -8.65 -18.39
C THR A 40 3.03 -8.70 -18.77
N ARG A 41 2.36 -7.54 -18.92
CA ARG A 41 0.96 -7.46 -19.35
C ARG A 41 0.75 -7.78 -20.82
N VAL A 42 1.62 -7.28 -21.70
CA VAL A 42 1.49 -7.48 -23.15
C VAL A 42 1.96 -8.87 -23.57
N LEU A 43 3.10 -9.32 -23.05
CA LEU A 43 3.72 -10.60 -23.43
C LEU A 43 3.17 -11.80 -22.65
N ARG A 44 2.36 -11.55 -21.61
CA ARG A 44 1.85 -12.59 -20.72
C ARG A 44 2.99 -13.47 -20.18
N VAL A 45 3.92 -12.85 -19.46
CA VAL A 45 5.06 -13.53 -18.82
C VAL A 45 4.96 -13.42 -17.31
N GLY A 46 5.12 -14.56 -16.61
CA GLY A 46 5.15 -14.63 -15.16
C GLY A 46 3.98 -15.41 -14.56
N ASN A 47 3.67 -15.16 -13.29
CA ASN A 47 2.57 -15.80 -12.59
C ASN A 47 1.32 -14.92 -12.68
N LEU A 48 0.67 -15.02 -13.82
CA LEU A 48 -0.31 -14.06 -14.29
C LEU A 48 -1.67 -14.15 -13.57
N SER A 49 -1.89 -15.15 -12.71
CA SER A 49 -3.14 -15.26 -11.94
C SER A 49 -4.40 -15.13 -12.82
N GLU A 50 -4.32 -15.49 -14.11
CA GLU A 50 -5.40 -15.32 -15.09
C GLU A 50 -6.65 -16.13 -14.68
N GLY A 51 -6.47 -17.21 -13.93
CA GLY A 51 -7.57 -17.99 -13.34
C GLY A 51 -8.25 -17.33 -12.13
N CYS A 52 -7.63 -16.34 -11.50
CA CYS A 52 -8.19 -15.56 -10.40
C CYS A 52 -8.98 -14.32 -10.89
N LEU A 53 -8.86 -14.03 -12.18
CA LEU A 53 -9.42 -12.87 -12.86
C LEU A 53 -10.75 -13.26 -13.53
N ARG A 54 -11.87 -12.82 -12.94
CA ARG A 54 -13.22 -13.09 -13.47
C ARG A 54 -14.08 -11.83 -13.48
N THR A 55 -13.58 -10.75 -14.10
CA THR A 55 -14.42 -9.58 -14.35
C THR A 55 -15.30 -9.80 -15.58
N PRO A 56 -16.47 -9.14 -15.68
CA PRO A 56 -17.30 -9.18 -16.88
C PRO A 56 -16.53 -8.79 -18.15
N ASP A 57 -15.69 -7.75 -18.06
CA ASP A 57 -14.85 -7.28 -19.17
C ASP A 57 -13.91 -8.37 -19.70
N GLN A 58 -13.32 -9.16 -18.80
CA GLN A 58 -12.42 -10.25 -19.15
C GLN A 58 -13.15 -11.45 -19.73
N ALA A 59 -14.35 -11.75 -19.22
CA ALA A 59 -15.20 -12.81 -19.75
C ALA A 59 -15.70 -12.51 -21.17
N ALA A 60 -15.77 -11.23 -21.56
CA ALA A 60 -16.15 -10.80 -22.89
C ALA A 60 -15.00 -10.89 -23.93
N VAL A 61 -13.77 -11.16 -23.50
CA VAL A 61 -12.60 -11.29 -24.39
C VAL A 61 -12.70 -12.59 -25.20
N SER A 62 -12.48 -12.50 -26.51
CA SER A 62 -12.49 -13.66 -27.40
C SER A 62 -11.48 -14.74 -26.97
N PRO A 63 -11.75 -16.04 -27.24
CA PRO A 63 -10.81 -17.11 -26.95
C PRO A 63 -9.42 -16.84 -27.57
N GLY A 64 -8.38 -16.79 -26.73
CA GLY A 64 -7.01 -16.47 -27.14
C GLY A 64 -6.62 -14.98 -27.04
N GLY A 65 -7.59 -14.09 -26.80
CA GLY A 65 -7.32 -12.67 -26.52
C GLY A 65 -6.60 -12.46 -25.19
N ASN A 66 -5.96 -11.29 -25.04
CA ASN A 66 -5.23 -10.95 -23.82
C ASN A 66 -6.19 -10.33 -22.77
N PRO A 67 -6.49 -11.02 -21.65
CA PRO A 67 -7.44 -10.54 -20.66
C PRO A 67 -6.97 -9.27 -19.91
N TYR A 68 -5.68 -8.95 -19.91
CA TYR A 68 -5.17 -7.72 -19.29
C TYR A 68 -5.50 -6.46 -20.09
N LEU A 69 -5.76 -6.61 -21.39
CA LEU A 69 -6.10 -5.50 -22.27
C LEU A 69 -7.62 -5.24 -22.34
N ALA A 70 -8.42 -6.01 -21.59
CA ALA A 70 -9.87 -5.89 -21.56
C ALA A 70 -10.33 -4.54 -20.97
N SER A 71 -9.65 -4.06 -19.92
CA SER A 71 -9.96 -2.78 -19.27
C SER A 71 -8.78 -2.28 -18.43
N ALA A 72 -8.80 -1.01 -18.03
CA ALA A 72 -7.77 -0.43 -17.17
C ALA A 72 -7.67 -1.17 -15.82
N ALA A 73 -8.81 -1.56 -15.23
CA ALA A 73 -8.84 -2.36 -14.01
C ALA A 73 -8.15 -3.71 -14.19
N SER A 74 -8.38 -4.36 -15.34
CA SER A 74 -7.73 -5.63 -15.69
C SER A 74 -6.22 -5.44 -15.87
N PHE A 75 -5.80 -4.37 -16.54
CA PHE A 75 -4.38 -4.06 -16.78
C PHE A 75 -3.59 -3.87 -15.48
N PHE A 76 -4.17 -3.15 -14.52
CA PHE A 76 -3.54 -2.89 -13.22
C PHE A 76 -3.81 -3.96 -12.17
N TYR A 77 -4.51 -5.04 -12.53
CA TYR A 77 -4.69 -6.15 -11.61
C TYR A 77 -3.35 -6.85 -11.36
N VAL A 78 -2.93 -6.87 -10.10
CA VAL A 78 -1.69 -7.51 -9.63
C VAL A 78 -2.01 -8.36 -8.40
N VAL A 79 -1.45 -9.57 -8.37
CA VAL A 79 -1.58 -10.47 -7.23
C VAL A 79 -0.23 -10.55 -6.52
N LYS A 80 -0.25 -10.42 -5.19
CA LYS A 80 0.97 -10.50 -4.37
C LYS A 80 1.41 -11.95 -4.13
N TYR A 81 0.45 -12.86 -4.02
CA TYR A 81 0.65 -14.26 -3.68
C TYR A 81 -0.17 -15.17 -4.60
N PRO A 82 0.46 -16.07 -5.37
CA PRO A 82 1.90 -16.36 -5.45
C PRO A 82 2.74 -15.18 -5.99
N PRO A 83 4.05 -15.13 -5.68
CA PRO A 83 4.90 -14.01 -6.10
C PRO A 83 4.98 -13.90 -7.63
N ASP A 84 4.84 -12.68 -8.14
CA ASP A 84 4.85 -12.38 -9.57
C ASP A 84 5.76 -11.18 -9.91
N VAL A 85 6.38 -11.24 -11.10
CA VAL A 85 7.25 -10.18 -11.64
C VAL A 85 6.45 -8.90 -11.84
N ALA A 86 5.19 -8.99 -12.26
CA ALA A 86 4.38 -7.80 -12.48
C ALA A 86 4.06 -7.06 -11.18
N PHE A 87 3.74 -7.80 -10.09
CA PHE A 87 3.56 -7.19 -8.77
C PHE A 87 4.81 -6.42 -8.33
N PHE A 88 5.98 -7.05 -8.47
CA PHE A 88 7.25 -6.44 -8.11
C PHE A 88 7.61 -5.22 -8.98
N ALA A 89 7.47 -5.33 -10.30
CA ALA A 89 7.74 -4.27 -11.25
C ALA A 89 6.80 -3.08 -11.02
N TYR A 90 5.50 -3.32 -10.85
CA TYR A 90 4.50 -2.29 -10.57
C TYR A 90 4.81 -1.53 -9.27
N THR A 91 5.04 -2.26 -8.19
CA THR A 91 5.30 -1.67 -6.87
C THR A 91 6.63 -0.90 -6.82
N LEU A 92 7.68 -1.38 -7.50
CA LEU A 92 8.93 -0.63 -7.62
C LEU A 92 8.80 0.59 -8.52
N ALA A 93 8.10 0.49 -9.65
CA ALA A 93 7.83 1.64 -10.51
C ALA A 93 7.14 2.76 -9.72
N ALA A 94 6.06 2.43 -9.00
CA ALA A 94 5.36 3.36 -8.12
C ALA A 94 6.28 3.94 -7.03
N THR A 95 7.10 3.10 -6.39
CA THR A 95 8.04 3.54 -5.34
C THR A 95 9.06 4.54 -5.90
N PHE A 96 9.66 4.25 -7.05
CA PHE A 96 10.66 5.12 -7.65
C PHE A 96 10.06 6.43 -8.18
N PHE A 97 8.86 6.41 -8.76
CA PHE A 97 8.15 7.65 -9.11
C PHE A 97 7.83 8.49 -7.88
N LEU A 98 7.35 7.88 -6.80
CA LEU A 98 7.13 8.57 -5.53
C LEU A 98 8.43 9.15 -4.96
N LEU A 99 9.55 8.43 -5.03
CA LEU A 99 10.85 8.94 -4.60
C LEU A 99 11.34 10.11 -5.46
N ALA A 100 11.12 10.07 -6.78
CA ALA A 100 11.46 11.16 -7.68
C ALA A 100 10.64 12.43 -7.37
N VAL A 101 9.32 12.28 -7.18
CA VAL A 101 8.41 13.40 -6.90
C VAL A 101 8.61 13.94 -5.49
N LEU A 102 8.53 13.08 -4.47
CA LEU A 102 8.63 13.50 -3.07
C LEU A 102 10.05 13.95 -2.70
N GLY A 103 11.08 13.41 -3.34
CA GLY A 103 12.46 13.87 -3.18
C GLY A 103 12.72 15.28 -3.73
N ALA A 104 11.90 15.75 -4.67
CA ALA A 104 11.97 17.11 -5.19
C ALA A 104 11.20 18.13 -4.31
N VAL A 105 10.40 17.67 -3.35
CA VAL A 105 9.59 18.56 -2.50
C VAL A 105 10.47 19.26 -1.46
N PRO A 106 10.43 20.61 -1.35
CA PRO A 106 11.19 21.34 -0.34
C PRO A 106 10.80 20.90 1.09
N PRO A 107 11.77 20.73 2.02
CA PRO A 107 11.48 20.27 3.38
C PRO A 107 10.44 21.11 4.13
N ARG A 108 10.46 22.44 3.92
CA ARG A 108 9.48 23.36 4.51
C ARG A 108 8.06 23.11 4.01
N PHE A 109 7.91 22.79 2.72
CA PHE A 109 6.62 22.46 2.13
C PHE A 109 6.12 21.11 2.66
N ALA A 110 7.01 20.10 2.69
CA ALA A 110 6.67 18.77 3.20
C ALA A 110 6.13 18.84 4.63
N THR A 111 6.82 19.52 5.55
CA THR A 111 6.35 19.62 6.95
C THR A 111 5.02 20.38 7.07
N ARG A 112 4.80 21.42 6.26
CA ARG A 112 3.59 22.26 6.36
C ARG A 112 2.36 21.62 5.72
N ARG A 113 2.51 20.96 4.56
CA ARG A 113 1.40 20.42 3.75
C ARG A 113 1.23 18.91 3.90
N LEU A 114 2.31 18.18 4.13
CA LEU A 114 2.31 16.72 4.28
C LEU A 114 2.50 16.30 5.74
N GLY A 115 2.33 17.21 6.71
CA GLY A 115 2.54 16.92 8.13
C GLY A 115 1.71 15.74 8.66
N VAL A 116 0.47 15.58 8.19
CA VAL A 116 -0.38 14.42 8.53
C VAL A 116 0.22 13.13 7.96
N LEU A 117 0.61 13.14 6.69
CA LEU A 117 1.22 11.99 6.03
C LEU A 117 2.57 11.61 6.69
N LEU A 118 3.37 12.61 7.06
CA LEU A 118 4.63 12.43 7.78
C LEU A 118 4.41 11.84 9.19
N ALA A 119 3.32 12.21 9.87
CA ALA A 119 2.99 11.64 11.18
C ALA A 119 2.78 10.12 11.09
N PHE A 120 2.09 9.66 10.04
CA PHE A 120 1.91 8.22 9.80
C PHE A 120 3.20 7.55 9.32
N GLY A 121 3.89 8.14 8.34
CA GLY A 121 5.09 7.55 7.74
C GLY A 121 6.26 7.39 8.71
N THR A 122 6.45 8.33 9.64
CA THR A 122 7.53 8.24 10.64
C THR A 122 7.31 7.18 11.72
N SER A 123 6.09 6.62 11.81
CA SER A 123 5.67 5.64 12.81
C SER A 123 4.91 4.49 12.15
N ALA A 124 5.35 4.06 10.96
CA ALA A 124 4.59 3.15 10.10
C ALA A 124 4.34 1.78 10.76
N LEU A 125 5.30 1.24 11.50
CA LEU A 125 5.14 -0.06 12.18
C LEU A 125 4.19 0.06 13.39
N PHE A 126 4.35 1.10 14.21
CA PHE A 126 3.37 1.44 15.24
C PHE A 126 1.96 1.58 14.66
N PHE A 127 1.81 2.32 13.55
CA PHE A 127 0.52 2.44 12.86
C PHE A 127 -0.02 1.06 12.45
N TYR A 128 0.82 0.22 11.84
CA TYR A 128 0.44 -1.13 11.42
C TYR A 128 -0.09 -1.99 12.58
N VAL A 129 0.53 -1.95 13.76
CA VAL A 129 0.06 -2.77 14.89
C VAL A 129 -1.17 -2.12 15.56
N ALA A 130 -1.11 -0.83 15.86
CA ALA A 130 -2.16 -0.15 16.59
C ALA A 130 -3.47 -0.03 15.80
N HIS A 131 -3.42 0.17 14.48
CA HIS A 131 -4.65 0.28 13.67
C HIS A 131 -5.44 -1.03 13.68
N LEU A 132 -4.79 -2.20 13.77
CA LEU A 132 -5.47 -3.50 13.90
C LEU A 132 -6.29 -3.54 15.19
N VAL A 133 -5.69 -3.14 16.31
CA VAL A 133 -6.40 -3.10 17.61
C VAL A 133 -7.58 -2.12 17.54
N VAL A 134 -7.36 -0.92 16.99
CA VAL A 134 -8.42 0.11 16.90
C VAL A 134 -9.54 -0.34 15.98
N VAL A 135 -9.25 -0.92 14.81
CA VAL A 135 -10.29 -1.35 13.85
C VAL A 135 -11.07 -2.54 14.39
N PHE A 136 -10.42 -3.49 15.06
CA PHE A 136 -11.12 -4.62 15.70
C PHE A 136 -11.99 -4.15 16.86
N ALA A 137 -11.51 -3.23 17.70
CA ALA A 137 -12.30 -2.64 18.77
C ALA A 137 -13.48 -1.85 18.22
N LEU A 138 -13.27 -1.00 17.21
CA LEU A 138 -14.35 -0.24 16.55
C LEU A 138 -15.40 -1.17 15.96
N ALA A 139 -14.97 -2.21 15.25
CA ALA A 139 -15.88 -3.19 14.66
C ALA A 139 -16.70 -3.92 15.72
N ARG A 140 -16.05 -4.44 16.77
CA ARG A 140 -16.70 -5.28 17.81
C ARG A 140 -17.59 -4.47 18.76
N LEU A 141 -17.16 -3.27 19.14
CA LEU A 141 -17.83 -2.47 20.17
C LEU A 141 -18.87 -1.50 19.60
N VAL A 142 -18.74 -1.11 18.33
CA VAL A 142 -19.58 -0.05 17.74
C VAL A 142 -20.24 -0.53 16.44
N THR A 143 -19.45 -0.91 15.43
CA THR A 143 -20.00 -1.12 14.08
C THR A 143 -20.93 -2.32 14.00
N VAL A 144 -20.52 -3.49 14.48
CA VAL A 144 -21.33 -4.72 14.43
C VAL A 144 -22.55 -4.64 15.38
N PRO A 145 -22.45 -4.08 16.61
CA PRO A 145 -23.63 -3.87 17.45
C PRO A 145 -24.68 -2.94 16.83
N LEU A 146 -24.26 -1.83 16.22
CA LEU A 146 -25.19 -0.81 15.71
C LEU A 146 -25.73 -1.11 14.30
N PHE A 147 -24.89 -1.62 13.41
CA PHE A 147 -25.21 -1.78 11.99
C PHE A 147 -25.13 -3.23 11.50
N GLY A 148 -24.69 -4.15 12.36
CA GLY A 148 -24.46 -5.54 12.00
C GLY A 148 -25.76 -6.27 11.68
N HIS A 149 -25.74 -6.97 10.55
CA HIS A 149 -26.83 -7.84 10.11
C HIS A 149 -26.24 -9.12 9.52
N ASP A 150 -27.10 -10.11 9.28
CA ASP A 150 -26.70 -11.34 8.61
C ASP A 150 -26.37 -11.06 7.13
N THR A 151 -25.10 -11.21 6.77
CA THR A 151 -24.61 -10.95 5.40
C THR A 151 -24.90 -12.10 4.42
N ARG A 152 -25.47 -13.21 4.89
CA ARG A 152 -25.68 -14.47 4.13
C ARG A 152 -24.40 -15.02 3.49
N ARG A 153 -23.24 -14.55 3.93
CA ARG A 153 -21.93 -15.05 3.50
C ARG A 153 -21.48 -16.14 4.46
N PRO A 154 -20.93 -17.26 3.94
CA PRO A 154 -20.43 -18.33 4.78
C PRO A 154 -19.35 -17.79 5.71
N ALA A 155 -19.46 -18.10 7.01
CA ALA A 155 -18.46 -17.68 7.96
C ALA A 155 -17.11 -18.36 7.68
N PRO A 156 -15.99 -17.62 7.72
CA PRO A 156 -14.68 -18.18 7.38
C PRO A 156 -14.20 -19.32 8.29
N MET A 157 -14.74 -19.42 9.51
CA MET A 157 -14.23 -20.32 10.55
C MET A 157 -15.30 -21.19 11.22
N GLU A 158 -16.61 -21.00 10.94
CA GLU A 158 -17.70 -21.79 11.56
C GLU A 158 -18.87 -21.98 10.59
N GLY A 159 -19.59 -23.11 10.73
CA GLY A 159 -20.78 -23.41 9.94
C GLY A 159 -21.94 -22.50 10.31
N GLY A 160 -22.09 -21.40 9.57
CA GLY A 160 -23.12 -20.40 9.79
C GLY A 160 -22.94 -19.19 8.89
N SER A 161 -23.86 -18.24 9.00
CA SER A 161 -23.78 -16.97 8.29
C SER A 161 -23.04 -15.91 9.10
N THR A 162 -22.26 -15.06 8.42
CA THR A 162 -21.47 -14.03 9.11
C THR A 162 -22.34 -12.83 9.44
N ARG A 163 -22.44 -12.46 10.72
CA ARG A 163 -22.96 -11.15 11.12
C ARG A 163 -21.90 -10.09 10.81
N GLY A 164 -22.22 -9.16 9.91
CA GLY A 164 -21.28 -8.14 9.43
C GLY A 164 -21.98 -6.90 8.92
N VAL A 165 -21.22 -6.00 8.30
CA VAL A 165 -21.74 -4.79 7.68
C VAL A 165 -21.21 -4.71 6.25
N ASP A 166 -22.11 -4.63 5.28
CA ASP A 166 -21.81 -4.61 3.84
C ASP A 166 -22.04 -3.23 3.19
N SER A 167 -22.26 -2.19 4.01
CA SER A 167 -22.42 -0.80 3.54
C SER A 167 -21.09 -0.11 3.26
N VAL A 168 -20.93 0.37 2.02
CA VAL A 168 -19.77 1.17 1.58
C VAL A 168 -19.66 2.48 2.38
N LEU A 169 -20.79 3.07 2.77
CA LEU A 169 -20.78 4.29 3.58
C LEU A 169 -20.21 4.02 4.97
N VAL A 170 -20.62 2.92 5.62
CA VAL A 170 -20.10 2.54 6.93
C VAL A 170 -18.61 2.19 6.86
N TYR A 171 -18.17 1.57 5.77
CA TYR A 171 -16.74 1.34 5.52
C TYR A 171 -15.95 2.67 5.51
N TRP A 172 -16.39 3.66 4.75
CA TRP A 172 -15.72 4.97 4.69
C TRP A 172 -15.79 5.73 6.02
N ALA A 173 -16.91 5.63 6.74
CA ALA A 173 -17.06 6.22 8.07
C ALA A 173 -16.06 5.60 9.07
N ASN A 174 -15.96 4.27 9.11
CA ASN A 174 -15.00 3.56 9.96
C ASN A 174 -13.55 3.92 9.59
N TRP A 175 -13.24 4.02 8.29
CA TRP A 175 -11.93 4.46 7.84
C TRP A 175 -11.61 5.88 8.33
N ALA A 176 -12.56 6.82 8.21
CA ALA A 176 -12.37 8.20 8.65
C ALA A 176 -12.16 8.28 10.18
N VAL A 177 -12.96 7.54 10.95
CA VAL A 177 -12.81 7.44 12.42
C VAL A 177 -11.45 6.85 12.77
N LEU A 178 -11.04 5.76 12.11
CA LEU A 178 -9.72 5.15 12.31
C LEU A 178 -8.60 6.15 12.04
N MET A 179 -8.65 6.89 10.92
CA MET A 179 -7.63 7.90 10.60
C MET A 179 -7.60 9.03 11.63
N ALA A 180 -8.78 9.50 12.08
CA ALA A 180 -8.90 10.54 13.10
C ALA A 180 -8.32 10.13 14.46
N VAL A 181 -8.49 8.86 14.85
CA VAL A 181 -7.91 8.28 16.08
C VAL A 181 -6.41 8.03 15.93
N MET A 182 -5.99 7.47 14.79
CA MET A 182 -4.59 7.11 14.55
C MET A 182 -3.69 8.33 14.43
N TYR A 183 -4.16 9.43 13.86
CA TYR A 183 -3.36 10.64 13.68
C TYR A 183 -2.73 11.17 14.99
N PRO A 184 -3.48 11.46 16.07
CA PRO A 184 -2.90 11.91 17.32
C PRO A 184 -2.06 10.82 18.02
N LEU A 185 -2.39 9.53 17.86
CA LEU A 185 -1.59 8.44 18.41
C LEU A 185 -0.20 8.38 17.76
N CYS A 186 -0.12 8.42 16.43
CA CYS A 186 1.13 8.45 15.70
C CYS A 186 1.97 9.69 16.02
N ARG A 187 1.33 10.85 16.22
CA ARG A 187 2.02 12.08 16.63
C ARG A 187 2.64 11.97 18.03
N ARG A 188 1.88 11.48 19.01
CA ARG A 188 2.37 11.28 20.38
C ARG A 188 3.50 10.26 20.42
N TYR A 189 3.33 9.16 19.70
CA TYR A 189 4.35 8.13 19.59
C TYR A 189 5.63 8.66 18.92
N SER A 190 5.51 9.43 17.84
CA SER A 190 6.67 10.08 17.19
C SER A 190 7.41 11.03 18.13
N ALA A 191 6.68 11.80 18.96
CA ALA A 191 7.29 12.66 19.98
C ALA A 191 8.00 11.86 21.08
N PHE A 192 7.38 10.79 21.58
CA PHE A 192 8.00 9.86 22.53
C PHE A 192 9.25 9.19 21.97
N LYS A 193 9.21 8.74 20.71
CA LYS A 193 10.33 8.08 20.06
C LYS A 193 11.58 8.96 19.98
N LYS A 194 11.40 10.28 19.84
CA LYS A 194 12.50 11.26 19.80
C LYS A 194 13.23 11.39 21.14
N THR A 195 12.65 10.98 22.26
CA THR A 195 13.30 11.04 23.59
C THR A 195 14.11 9.79 23.91
N ARG A 196 14.14 8.80 23.01
CA ARG A 196 14.83 7.51 23.22
C ARG A 196 16.15 7.46 22.47
N SER A 197 17.13 6.74 23.05
CA SER A 197 18.45 6.52 22.46
C SER A 197 18.36 5.78 21.13
N ALA A 198 19.41 5.90 20.30
CA ALA A 198 19.52 5.24 19.01
C ALA A 198 19.33 3.72 19.07
N ASP A 199 19.85 3.12 20.13
CA ASP A 199 19.84 1.66 20.33
C ASP A 199 18.57 1.15 21.00
N SER A 200 17.62 2.04 21.30
CA SER A 200 16.36 1.66 21.94
C SER A 200 15.47 0.88 20.98
N VAL A 201 14.90 -0.22 21.46
CA VAL A 201 13.89 -1.02 20.74
C VAL A 201 12.73 -0.14 20.23
N TRP A 202 12.37 0.91 20.98
CA TRP A 202 11.34 1.87 20.62
C TRP A 202 11.65 2.71 19.38
N ARG A 203 12.88 2.70 18.85
CA ARG A 203 13.20 3.34 17.57
C ARG A 203 12.85 2.49 16.35
N PHE A 204 12.69 1.17 16.52
CA PHE A 204 12.30 0.27 15.43
C PHE A 204 10.79 0.33 15.11
N PHE A 205 9.96 0.80 16.05
CA PHE A 205 8.51 0.88 15.90
C PHE A 205 8.02 2.27 15.41
#